data_AF-A0A520BDP5-F1
#
_entry.id   AF-A0A520BDP5-F1
#
_cell.length_a   1.000
_cell.length_b   1.000
_cell.length_c   1.000
_cell.angle_alpha   90.00
_cell.angle_beta   90.00
_cell.angle_gamma   90.00
#
_symmetry.space_group_name_H-M   'P 1'
#
loop_
_entity.id
_entity.type
_entity.pdbx_description
1 polymer ?
#
loop_
_entity_poly.entity_id
_entity_poly.type
_entity_poly.pdbx_seq_one_letter_code
_entity_poly.pdbx_strand_id
1 'polypeptide(L)' 'MTLIRELDGAEALARIDELADVLRDCVEGGASVGFMLPLAEGRPEAFWRQVAAGVSASGSMKPTDAPPST' A
#
# COMPACT_ATOMS: atom_id res chain seq x y z
N MET A 1 14.27 -6.02 15.16
CA MET A 1 13.07 -6.85 15.35
C MET A 1 11.96 -6.13 14.61
N THR A 2 11.67 -6.55 13.39
CA THR A 2 10.73 -5.83 12.50
C THR A 2 9.37 -6.51 12.58
N LEU A 3 8.35 -5.74 12.94
CA LEU A 3 6.97 -6.21 12.95
C LEU A 3 6.34 -5.90 11.59
N ILE A 4 5.83 -6.94 10.92
CA ILE A 4 5.01 -6.78 9.72
C ILE A 4 3.55 -6.84 10.15
N ARG A 5 2.78 -5.84 9.72
CA ARG A 5 1.34 -5.74 9.95
C ARG A 5 0.62 -5.40 8.65
N GLU A 6 -0.64 -5.80 8.56
CA GLU A 6 -1.51 -5.40 7.46
C GLU A 6 -1.96 -3.93 7.65
N LEU A 7 -2.10 -3.22 6.52
CA LEU A 7 -2.67 -1.86 6.46
C LEU A 7 -4.06 -1.97 5.82
N ASP A 8 -5.07 -1.40 6.45
CA ASP A 8 -6.35 -1.15 5.78
C ASP A 8 -6.24 0.05 4.82
N GLY A 9 -7.30 0.30 4.05
CA GLY A 9 -7.30 1.35 3.04
C GLY A 9 -7.08 2.76 3.60
N ALA A 10 -7.59 3.08 4.80
CA ALA A 10 -7.38 4.40 5.41
C ALA A 10 -5.93 4.57 5.89
N GLU A 11 -5.37 3.53 6.50
CA GLU A 11 -3.96 3.52 6.92
C GLU A 11 -3.00 3.59 5.71
N ALA A 12 -3.34 2.92 4.60
CA ALA A 12 -2.57 3.00 3.36
C ALA A 12 -2.63 4.41 2.75
N LEU A 13 -3.80 5.07 2.77
CA LEU A 13 -3.94 6.47 2.32
C LEU A 13 -3.12 7.42 3.19
N ALA A 14 -3.07 7.21 4.51
CA ALA A 14 -2.29 8.05 5.42
C ALA A 14 -0.77 7.91 5.22
N ARG A 15 -0.32 6.82 4.57
CA ARG A 15 1.10 6.52 4.33
C ARG A 15 1.49 6.52 2.85
N ILE A 16 0.74 7.21 1.99
CA ILE A 16 1.03 7.28 0.55
C ILE A 16 2.45 7.76 0.29
N ASP A 17 2.91 8.81 0.98
CA ASP A 17 4.24 9.37 0.76
C ASP A 17 5.33 8.36 1.09
N GLU A 18 5.22 7.67 2.23
CA GLU A 18 6.17 6.62 2.65
C GLU A 18 6.18 5.43 1.66
N LEU A 19 5.00 4.99 1.21
CA LEU A 19 4.88 3.90 0.23
C LEU A 19 5.42 4.31 -1.15
N ALA A 20 5.20 5.56 -1.55
CA ALA A 20 5.68 6.10 -2.81
C ALA A 20 7.21 6.20 -2.83
N ASP A 21 7.82 6.58 -1.70
CA ASP A 21 9.27 6.62 -1.51
C ASP A 21 9.89 5.23 -1.67
N VAL A 22 9.33 4.22 -0.98
CA VAL A 22 9.79 2.81 -1.11
C VAL A 22 9.68 2.30 -2.54
N LEU A 23 8.58 2.63 -3.24
CA LEU A 23 8.39 2.22 -4.63
C LEU A 23 9.44 2.88 -5.54
N ARG A 24 9.75 4.15 -5.30
CA ARG A 24 10.76 4.91 -6.03
C ARG A 24 12.14 4.31 -5.82
N ASP A 25 12.54 4.09 -4.56
CA ASP A 25 13.80 3.43 -4.19
C ASP A 25 13.97 2.08 -4.89
N CYS A 26 12.90 1.29 -4.97
CA CYS A 26 12.94 0.01 -5.69
C CYS A 26 13.21 0.19 -7.19
N VAL A 27 12.52 1.12 -7.84
CA VAL A 27 12.67 1.37 -9.28
C VAL A 27 14.04 1.99 -9.60
N GLU A 28 14.51 2.93 -8.77
CA GLU A 28 15.85 3.52 -8.87
C GLU A 28 16.96 2.51 -8.61
N GLY A 29 16.72 1.56 -7.70
CA GLY A 29 17.58 0.40 -7.47
C GLY A 29 17.58 -0.65 -8.60
N GLY A 30 16.82 -0.44 -9.67
CA GLY A 30 16.74 -1.33 -10.82
C GLY A 30 15.81 -2.52 -10.64
N ALA A 31 14.91 -2.50 -9.64
CA ALA A 31 13.91 -3.55 -9.47
C ALA A 31 12.83 -3.47 -10.57
N SER A 32 12.51 -4.62 -11.17
CA SER A 32 11.45 -4.73 -12.17
C SER A 32 10.09 -4.94 -11.50
N VAL A 33 9.49 -3.84 -11.03
CA VAL A 33 8.18 -3.83 -10.35
C VAL A 33 7.04 -3.30 -11.24
N GLY A 34 7.22 -3.37 -12.56
CA GLY A 34 6.23 -2.91 -13.55
C GLY A 34 6.29 -1.41 -13.87
N PHE A 35 7.32 -0.72 -13.38
CA PHE A 35 7.59 0.68 -13.68
C PHE A 35 8.90 0.82 -14.46
N MET A 36 8.98 1.86 -15.29
CA MET A 36 10.15 2.21 -16.07
C MET A 36 10.52 3.66 -15.79
N LEU A 37 11.82 3.92 -15.66
CA LEU A 37 12.34 5.28 -15.52
C LEU A 37 12.24 6.05 -16.84
N PRO A 38 12.03 7.39 -16.80
CA PRO A 38 11.85 8.21 -15.59
C PRO A 38 10.45 8.07 -14.99
N LEU A 39 10.38 7.96 -13.65
CA LEU A 39 9.12 7.95 -12.93
C LEU A 39 8.61 9.40 -12.83
N ALA A 40 7.46 9.69 -13.45
CA ALA A 40 6.87 11.02 -13.36
C ALA A 40 6.52 11.37 -11.90
N GLU A 41 6.71 12.63 -11.51
CA GLU A 41 6.31 13.13 -10.19
C GLU A 41 4.82 12.87 -9.95
N GLY A 42 4.44 12.37 -8.77
CA GLY A 42 3.05 12.03 -8.45
C GLY A 42 2.59 10.66 -8.96
N ARG A 43 3.37 9.97 -9.82
CA ARG A 43 3.03 8.63 -10.35
C ARG A 43 2.99 7.54 -9.27
N PRO A 44 4.03 7.37 -8.41
CA PRO A 44 3.98 6.37 -7.36
C PRO A 44 2.85 6.65 -6.36
N GLU A 45 2.60 7.91 -6.03
CA GLU A 45 1.52 8.35 -5.15
C GLU A 45 0.13 8.03 -5.75
N ALA A 46 -0.04 8.26 -7.05
CA ALA A 46 -1.27 7.92 -7.76
C ALA A 46 -1.52 6.41 -7.79
N PHE A 47 -0.48 5.60 -8.00
CA PHE A 47 -0.58 4.14 -7.92
C PHE A 47 -1.05 3.69 -6.54
N TRP A 48 -0.40 4.16 -5.46
CA TRP A 48 -0.77 3.78 -4.10
C TRP A 48 -2.17 4.26 -3.69
N ARG A 49 -2.63 5.41 -4.18
CA ARG A 49 -4.03 5.86 -4.02
C ARG A 49 -5.03 4.88 -4.62
N GLN A 50 -4.75 4.34 -5.82
CA GLN A 50 -5.62 3.36 -6.46
C GLN A 50 -5.62 2.04 -5.67
N VAL A 51 -4.46 1.60 -5.18
CA VAL A 51 -4.36 0.40 -4.32
C VAL A 51 -5.18 0.59 -3.04
N ALA A 52 -5.02 1.71 -2.34
CA ALA A 52 -5.73 1.98 -1.10
C ALA A 52 -7.26 2.08 -1.29
N ALA A 53 -7.71 2.64 -2.42
CA ALA A 53 -9.12 2.65 -2.80
C ALA A 53 -9.63 1.22 -3.06
N GLY A 54 -8.85 0.38 -3.74
CA GLY A 54 -9.17 -1.04 -3.97
C GLY A 54 -9.25 -1.85 -2.67
N VAL A 55 -8.32 -1.62 -1.74
CA VAL A 55 -8.34 -2.24 -0.40
C VAL A 55 -9.57 -1.79 0.38
N SER A 56 -9.93 -0.50 0.31
CA SER A 56 -11.15 0.00 0.96
C SER A 56 -12.42 -0.66 0.39
N ALA A 57 -12.45 -0.89 -0.93
CA ALA A 57 -13.58 -1.51 -1.62
C ALA A 57 -13.68 -3.04 -1.39
N SER A 58 -12.55 -3.73 -1.24
CA SER A 58 -12.50 -5.19 -1.06
C SER A 58 -12.38 -5.65 0.39
N GLY A 59 -11.86 -4.80 1.27
CA GLY A 59 -11.17 -5.20 2.50
C GLY A 59 -11.72 -4.61 3.78
N SER A 60 -12.99 -4.18 3.82
CA SER A 60 -13.67 -3.89 5.10
C SER A 60 -14.02 -5.17 5.90
N MET A 61 -13.33 -6.29 5.66
CA MET A 61 -13.43 -7.47 6.51
C MET A 61 -12.53 -7.24 7.72
N LYS A 62 -13.07 -6.57 8.75
CA LYS A 62 -12.42 -6.50 10.07
C LYS A 62 -12.09 -7.93 10.54
N PRO A 63 -10.88 -8.21 11.04
CA PRO A 63 -10.58 -9.47 11.74
C PRO A 63 -11.23 -9.53 13.14
N THR A 64 -12.46 -9.05 13.31
CA THR A 64 -13.18 -9.03 14.59
C THR A 64 -14.65 -9.37 14.40
N ASP A 65 -14.91 -10.57 13.85
CA ASP A 65 -16.16 -11.31 14.09
C ASP A 65 -15.80 -12.78 14.34
N ALA A 66 -15.08 -13.03 15.43
CA ALA A 66 -15.04 -14.36 16.02
C ALA A 66 -16.24 -14.44 16.99
N PRO A 67 -17.23 -15.34 16.79
CA PRO A 67 -18.30 -15.51 17.77
C PRO A 67 -17.68 -15.98 19.10
N PRO A 68 -18.17 -15.53 20.26
CA PRO A 68 -17.77 -16.11 21.53
C PRO A 68 -18.21 -17.59 21.53
N SER A 69 -17.24 -18.51 21.50
CA SER A 69 -17.51 -19.92 21.77
C SER A 69 -18.20 -20.02 23.14
N THR A 70 -19.45 -20.46 23.15
CA THR A 70 -20.16 -20.93 24.35
C THR A 70 -19.75 -22.35 24.65
#